data_AF-A0A7C1KT44-F1
#
_entry.id   AF-A0A7C1KT44-F1
#
_cell.length_a   1.000
_cell.length_b   1.000
_cell.length_c   1.000
_cell.angle_alpha   90.00
_cell.angle_beta   90.00
_cell.angle_gamma   90.00
#
_symmetry.space_group_name_H-M   'P 1'
#
loop_
_entity.id
_entity.type
_entity.pdbx_description
1 polymer ?
#
loop_
_entity_poly.entity_id
_entity_poly.type
_entity_poly.pdbx_seq_one_letter_code
_entity_poly.pdbx_strand_id
1 'polypeptide(L)'
;MNINEKKIALDALFYEVWMLNETFHLLSLSHLHPTSFVSPNANLESFLTHARNVVYFLENRKDSRDIRCSDFGAAGIDVNLPAGNGIHEINKYLSHLTKERISIPKPKWECEKIKEEINEKIKQFIANLDQTIFPTARGKDGNDFIKISS
;
A
#
# COMPACT_ATOMS: atom_id res chain seq x y z
N MET A 1 -6.19 -3.15 20.72
CA MET A 1 -4.75 -3.38 20.86
C MET A 1 -4.17 -2.53 21.98
N ASN A 2 -3.24 -3.09 22.77
CA ASN A 2 -2.44 -2.34 23.74
C ASN A 2 -1.34 -1.50 23.03
N ILE A 3 -0.63 -0.64 23.76
CA ILE A 3 0.37 0.28 23.18
C ILE A 3 1.52 -0.48 22.48
N ASN A 4 1.99 -1.58 23.04
CA ASN A 4 3.09 -2.35 22.44
C ASN A 4 2.65 -3.03 21.14
N GLU A 5 1.44 -3.58 21.10
CA GLU A 5 0.85 -4.14 19.88
C GLU A 5 0.71 -3.06 18.80
N LYS A 6 0.23 -1.86 19.17
CA LYS A 6 0.14 -0.72 18.25
C LYS A 6 1.50 -0.36 17.66
N LYS A 7 2.53 -0.31 18.49
CA LYS A 7 3.91 -0.04 18.06
C LYS A 7 4.43 -1.06 17.05
N ILE A 8 4.19 -2.35 17.28
CA ILE A 8 4.58 -3.44 16.36
C ILE A 8 3.79 -3.36 15.06
N ALA A 9 2.49 -3.10 15.14
CA ALA A 9 1.63 -2.98 13.98
C ALA A 9 2.01 -1.78 13.09
N LEU A 10 2.46 -0.67 13.68
CA LEU A 10 3.02 0.45 12.91
C LEU A 10 4.32 0.07 12.19
N ASP A 11 5.16 -0.79 12.76
CA ASP A 11 6.34 -1.29 12.04
C ASP A 11 5.94 -2.14 10.82
N ALA A 12 4.87 -2.93 10.93
CA ALA A 12 4.33 -3.67 9.80
C ALA A 12 3.75 -2.74 8.72
N LEU A 13 2.98 -1.71 9.13
CA LEU A 13 2.47 -0.70 8.21
C LEU A 13 3.61 0.05 7.51
N PHE A 14 4.65 0.44 8.26
CA PHE A 14 5.83 1.11 7.71
C PHE A 14 6.48 0.25 6.62
N TYR A 15 6.62 -1.05 6.84
CA TYR A 15 7.15 -1.98 5.85
C TYR A 15 6.30 -2.01 4.58
N GLU A 16 4.97 -2.09 4.69
CA GLU A 16 4.08 -2.10 3.52
C GLU A 16 4.16 -0.79 2.73
N VAL A 17 4.20 0.36 3.41
CA VAL A 17 4.36 1.68 2.76
C VAL A 17 5.74 1.80 2.11
N TRP A 18 6.80 1.34 2.76
CA TRP A 18 8.14 1.35 2.19
C TRP A 18 8.20 0.47 0.93
N MET A 19 7.71 -0.77 1.01
CA MET A 19 7.68 -1.67 -0.14
C MET A 19 6.84 -1.14 -1.31
N LEU A 20 5.70 -0.49 -1.03
CA LEU A 20 4.90 0.21 -2.05
C LEU A 20 5.77 1.23 -2.82
N ASN A 21 6.50 2.07 -2.10
CA ASN A 21 7.30 3.13 -2.70
C ASN A 21 8.55 2.61 -3.41
N GLU A 22 9.26 1.62 -2.85
CA GLU A 22 10.42 0.99 -3.49
C GLU A 22 10.05 0.24 -4.77
N THR A 23 8.96 -0.53 -4.74
CA THR A 23 8.53 -1.28 -5.93
C THR A 23 8.06 -0.35 -7.04
N PHE A 24 7.45 0.79 -6.71
CA PHE A 24 7.20 1.87 -7.66
C PHE A 24 8.50 2.46 -8.23
N HIS A 25 9.49 2.73 -7.38
CA HIS A 25 10.78 3.25 -7.83
C HIS A 25 11.45 2.26 -8.80
N LEU A 26 11.50 0.98 -8.47
CA LEU A 26 12.04 -0.07 -9.36
C LEU A 26 11.26 -0.19 -10.68
N LEU A 27 9.94 0.00 -10.67
CA LEU A 27 9.14 0.10 -11.89
C LEU A 27 9.59 1.27 -12.77
N SER A 28 9.79 2.45 -12.18
CA SER A 28 10.23 3.65 -12.92
C SER A 28 11.61 3.48 -13.57
N LEU A 29 12.50 2.72 -12.92
CA LEU A 29 13.84 2.40 -13.43
C LEU A 29 13.86 1.29 -14.48
N SER A 30 12.81 0.46 -14.55
CA SER A 30 12.76 -0.71 -15.42
C SER A 30 12.85 -0.36 -16.92
N HIS A 31 12.50 0.86 -17.29
CA HIS A 31 12.69 1.40 -18.64
C HIS A 31 14.15 1.56 -19.06
N LEU A 32 15.09 1.63 -18.09
CA LEU A 32 16.52 1.84 -18.34
C LEU A 32 17.26 0.55 -18.68
N HIS A 33 16.69 -0.62 -18.35
CA HIS A 33 17.31 -1.93 -18.59
C HIS A 33 16.30 -2.93 -19.17
N PRO A 34 16.02 -2.86 -20.49
CA PRO A 34 14.97 -3.64 -21.15
C PRO A 34 15.28 -5.14 -21.31
N THR A 35 16.33 -5.66 -20.69
CA THR A 35 16.85 -7.01 -20.98
C THR A 35 16.02 -8.15 -20.38
N SER A 36 14.95 -7.86 -19.61
CA SER A 36 14.06 -8.88 -19.04
C SER A 36 12.63 -8.37 -18.81
N PHE A 37 11.65 -9.00 -19.46
CA PHE A 37 10.21 -8.77 -19.20
C PHE A 37 9.73 -9.27 -17.82
N VAL A 38 10.54 -10.07 -17.13
CA VAL A 38 10.17 -10.68 -15.84
C VAL A 38 10.24 -9.65 -14.71
N SER A 39 11.28 -8.81 -14.70
CA SER A 39 11.52 -7.81 -13.63
C SER A 39 10.39 -6.76 -13.54
N PRO A 40 9.91 -6.13 -14.63
CA PRO A 40 8.82 -5.16 -14.55
C PRO A 40 7.49 -5.76 -14.08
N ASN A 41 7.15 -6.98 -14.51
CA ASN A 41 5.90 -7.62 -14.09
C ASN A 41 5.95 -8.02 -12.61
N ALA A 42 7.07 -8.57 -12.14
CA ALA A 42 7.26 -8.92 -10.73
C ALA A 42 7.18 -7.66 -9.84
N ASN A 43 7.81 -6.57 -10.24
CA ASN A 43 7.73 -5.30 -9.52
C ASN A 43 6.30 -4.73 -9.52
N LEU A 44 5.56 -4.87 -10.63
CA LEU A 44 4.17 -4.45 -10.71
C LEU A 44 3.27 -5.27 -9.79
N GLU A 45 3.41 -6.60 -9.80
CA GLU A 45 2.65 -7.47 -8.91
C GLU A 45 2.96 -7.18 -7.43
N SER A 46 4.23 -6.92 -7.11
CA SER A 46 4.65 -6.51 -5.77
C SER A 46 4.03 -5.17 -5.37
N PHE A 47 4.15 -4.15 -6.23
CA PHE A 47 3.55 -2.83 -6.04
C PHE A 47 2.04 -2.92 -5.76
N LEU A 48 1.30 -3.64 -6.60
CA LEU A 48 -0.15 -3.78 -6.46
C LEU A 48 -0.54 -4.58 -5.21
N THR A 49 0.30 -5.53 -4.78
CA THR A 49 0.07 -6.28 -3.54
C THR A 49 0.16 -5.36 -2.33
N HIS A 50 1.22 -4.56 -2.23
CA HIS A 50 1.40 -3.60 -1.14
C HIS A 50 0.35 -2.49 -1.18
N ALA A 51 0.01 -1.98 -2.36
CA ALA A 51 -1.06 -1.00 -2.53
C ALA A 51 -2.39 -1.51 -1.95
N ARG A 52 -2.77 -2.75 -2.31
CA ARG A 52 -3.99 -3.37 -1.79
C ARG A 52 -3.96 -3.53 -0.27
N ASN A 53 -2.85 -3.99 0.30
CA ASN A 53 -2.72 -4.20 1.73
C ASN A 53 -2.90 -2.89 2.50
N VAL A 54 -2.26 -1.81 2.04
CA VAL A 54 -2.38 -0.48 2.66
C VAL A 54 -3.79 0.07 2.52
N VAL A 55 -4.43 -0.08 1.35
CA VAL A 55 -5.83 0.34 1.15
C VAL A 55 -6.78 -0.39 2.10
N TYR A 56 -6.63 -1.71 2.27
CA TYR A 56 -7.46 -2.46 3.22
C TYR A 56 -7.28 -2.00 4.66
N PHE A 57 -6.05 -1.68 5.05
CA PHE A 57 -5.76 -1.11 6.36
C PHE A 57 -6.46 0.24 6.55
N LEU A 58 -6.32 1.17 5.60
CA LEU A 58 -6.89 2.51 5.65
C LEU A 58 -8.43 2.49 5.67
N GLU A 59 -9.06 1.65 4.85
CA GLU A 59 -10.51 1.54 4.72
C GLU A 59 -11.17 0.60 5.75
N ASN A 60 -10.41 0.08 6.73
CA ASN A 60 -10.89 -0.89 7.73
C ASN A 60 -11.57 -2.14 7.13
N ARG A 61 -11.09 -2.61 5.97
CA ARG A 61 -11.76 -3.70 5.21
C ARG A 61 -11.34 -5.10 5.67
N LYS A 62 -12.17 -6.06 5.23
CA LYS A 62 -11.86 -7.47 4.89
C LYS A 62 -11.98 -8.54 5.98
N ASP A 63 -11.26 -8.48 7.10
CA ASP A 63 -11.29 -9.57 8.11
C ASP A 63 -11.09 -9.01 9.53
N SER A 64 -11.77 -9.55 10.53
CA SER A 64 -11.61 -9.13 11.93
C SER A 64 -10.24 -9.49 12.52
N ARG A 65 -9.47 -10.33 11.81
CA ARG A 65 -8.12 -10.74 12.18
C ARG A 65 -7.04 -9.84 11.57
N ASP A 66 -7.39 -9.00 10.59
CA ASP A 66 -6.46 -8.07 9.96
C ASP A 66 -6.28 -6.83 10.84
N ILE A 67 -5.08 -6.25 10.81
CA ILE A 67 -4.80 -4.96 11.45
C ILE A 67 -5.54 -3.87 10.67
N ARG A 68 -6.21 -2.97 11.39
CA ARG A 68 -7.06 -1.91 10.85
C ARG A 68 -6.65 -0.55 11.39
N CYS A 69 -6.89 0.52 10.65
CA CYS A 69 -6.62 1.87 11.16
C CYS A 69 -7.50 2.18 12.41
N SER A 70 -8.68 1.56 12.52
CA SER A 70 -9.53 1.63 13.72
C SER A 70 -8.91 1.05 14.98
N ASP A 71 -7.96 0.11 14.86
CA ASP A 71 -7.24 -0.43 16.03
C ASP A 71 -6.38 0.64 16.73
N PHE A 72 -6.10 1.73 16.03
CA PHE A 72 -5.38 2.90 16.53
C PHE A 72 -6.29 4.02 17.03
N GLY A 73 -7.61 3.86 16.90
CA GLY A 73 -8.60 4.89 17.25
C GLY A 73 -8.94 5.86 16.10
N ALA A 74 -8.49 5.58 14.88
CA ALA A 74 -8.85 6.36 13.69
C ALA A 74 -10.14 5.85 13.04
N ALA A 75 -10.91 6.75 12.42
CA ALA A 75 -11.97 6.35 11.51
C ALA A 75 -11.38 5.79 10.21
N GLY A 76 -12.15 4.99 9.47
CA GLY A 76 -11.76 4.55 8.13
C GLY A 76 -11.49 5.74 7.21
N ILE A 77 -10.46 5.64 6.40
CA ILE A 77 -10.05 6.65 5.43
C ILE A 77 -10.30 6.11 4.04
N ASP A 78 -11.22 6.74 3.32
CA ASP A 78 -11.52 6.38 1.94
C ASP A 78 -10.33 6.70 1.03
N VAL A 79 -9.96 5.72 0.19
CA VAL A 79 -8.87 5.83 -0.78
C VAL A 79 -9.44 5.89 -2.19
N ASN A 80 -9.27 7.03 -2.86
CA ASN A 80 -9.85 7.31 -4.17
C ASN A 80 -8.91 6.90 -5.30
N LEU A 81 -8.81 5.59 -5.53
CA LEU A 81 -7.98 5.05 -6.60
C LEU A 81 -8.50 5.48 -8.00
N PRO A 82 -7.60 5.61 -9.00
CA PRO A 82 -7.99 5.94 -10.38
C PRO A 82 -9.02 4.96 -10.96
N ALA A 83 -9.87 5.46 -11.86
CA ALA A 83 -10.89 4.65 -12.51
C ALA A 83 -10.26 3.46 -13.25
N GLY A 84 -10.70 2.25 -12.95
CA GLY A 84 -10.13 1.01 -13.52
C GLY A 84 -8.83 0.53 -12.86
N ASN A 85 -8.41 1.13 -11.75
CA ASN A 85 -7.31 0.65 -10.90
C ASN A 85 -7.77 0.41 -9.45
N GLY A 86 -9.06 0.15 -9.24
CA GLY A 86 -9.62 -0.13 -7.93
C GLY A 86 -9.17 -1.48 -7.37
N ILE A 87 -9.54 -1.73 -6.12
CA ILE A 87 -9.23 -2.98 -5.41
C ILE A 87 -9.76 -4.21 -6.16
N HIS A 88 -10.91 -4.08 -6.82
CA HIS A 88 -11.46 -5.15 -7.65
C HIS A 88 -10.49 -5.56 -8.76
N GLU A 89 -9.99 -4.59 -9.53
CA GLU A 89 -9.05 -4.82 -10.61
C GLU A 89 -7.72 -5.36 -10.09
N ILE A 90 -7.23 -4.83 -8.97
CA ILE A 90 -6.00 -5.31 -8.32
C ILE A 90 -6.12 -6.80 -7.96
N ASN A 91 -7.20 -7.17 -7.27
CA ASN A 91 -7.43 -8.57 -6.90
C ASN A 91 -7.52 -9.46 -8.14
N LYS A 92 -8.27 -9.03 -9.16
CA LYS A 92 -8.44 -9.78 -10.41
C LYS A 92 -7.11 -10.01 -11.12
N TYR A 93 -6.23 -9.02 -11.14
CA TYR A 93 -4.90 -9.12 -11.74
C TYR A 93 -3.97 -10.06 -10.97
N LEU A 94 -3.93 -9.94 -9.63
CA LEU A 94 -3.00 -10.68 -8.77
C LEU A 94 -3.36 -12.16 -8.59
N SER A 95 -4.64 -12.50 -8.50
CA SER A 95 -5.06 -13.79 -7.92
C SER A 95 -5.59 -14.82 -8.91
N HIS A 96 -5.79 -14.46 -10.18
CA HIS A 96 -6.57 -15.31 -11.07
C HIS A 96 -5.98 -15.48 -12.47
N LEU A 97 -5.77 -16.74 -12.86
CA LEU A 97 -5.82 -17.16 -14.26
C LEU A 97 -7.30 -17.18 -14.70
N THR A 98 -7.89 -16.00 -14.93
CA THR A 98 -9.28 -15.92 -15.42
C THR A 98 -9.37 -16.11 -16.93
N LYS A 99 -10.54 -16.56 -17.40
CA LYS A 99 -10.90 -16.50 -18.83
C LYS A 99 -10.90 -15.07 -19.38
N GLU A 100 -11.10 -14.08 -18.52
CA GLU A 100 -11.04 -12.67 -18.89
C GLU A 100 -9.61 -12.20 -19.17
N ARG A 101 -8.58 -12.79 -18.52
CA ARG A 101 -7.18 -12.45 -18.76
C ARG A 101 -6.70 -12.72 -20.20
N ILE A 102 -7.36 -13.65 -20.89
CA ILE A 102 -7.09 -13.97 -22.30
C ILE A 102 -8.01 -13.23 -23.29
N SER A 103 -9.06 -12.56 -22.79
CA SER A 103 -10.09 -11.92 -23.64
C SER A 103 -10.20 -10.41 -23.42
N ILE A 104 -9.62 -9.86 -22.36
CA ILE A 104 -9.61 -8.45 -22.01
C ILE A 104 -8.15 -7.99 -21.88
N PRO A 105 -7.77 -6.84 -22.49
CA PRO A 105 -6.46 -6.24 -22.28
C PRO A 105 -6.16 -6.01 -20.80
N LYS A 106 -4.89 -6.12 -20.41
CA LYS A 106 -4.45 -5.74 -19.06
C LYS A 106 -4.87 -4.29 -18.77
N PRO A 107 -5.32 -3.97 -17.54
CA PRO A 107 -5.55 -2.58 -17.16
C PRO A 107 -4.31 -1.74 -17.40
N LYS A 108 -4.50 -0.50 -17.86
CA LYS A 108 -3.45 0.49 -17.83
C LYS A 108 -3.31 0.93 -16.38
N TRP A 109 -2.20 0.57 -15.74
CA TRP A 109 -1.96 0.91 -14.34
C TRP A 109 -1.43 2.32 -14.22
N GLU A 110 -2.19 3.19 -13.56
CA GLU A 110 -1.75 4.54 -13.20
C GLU A 110 -0.98 4.50 -11.86
N CYS A 111 0.15 3.76 -11.82
CA CYS A 111 0.89 3.45 -10.59
C CYS A 111 1.30 4.71 -9.80
N GLU A 112 1.68 5.78 -10.49
CA GLU A 112 2.04 7.05 -9.86
C GLU A 112 0.87 7.64 -9.07
N LYS A 113 -0.31 7.74 -9.70
CA LYS A 113 -1.54 8.23 -9.03
C LYS A 113 -1.99 7.33 -7.88
N ILE A 114 -1.86 6.01 -8.03
CA ILE A 114 -2.15 5.06 -6.95
C ILE A 114 -1.22 5.32 -5.76
N LYS A 115 0.08 5.46 -6.01
CA LYS A 115 1.10 5.75 -4.99
C LYS A 115 0.81 7.07 -4.28
N GLU A 116 0.54 8.13 -5.04
CA GLU A 116 0.27 9.48 -4.52
C GLU A 116 -0.96 9.49 -3.61
N GLU A 117 -2.08 8.92 -4.06
CA GLU A 117 -3.31 8.85 -3.26
C GLU A 117 -3.07 8.08 -1.96
N ILE A 118 -2.43 6.90 -2.02
CA ILE A 118 -2.16 6.10 -0.83
C ILE A 118 -1.21 6.84 0.14
N ASN A 119 -0.12 7.42 -0.37
CA ASN A 119 0.83 8.16 0.45
C ASN A 119 0.16 9.37 1.13
N GLU A 120 -0.73 10.08 0.43
CA GLU A 120 -1.50 11.18 1.02
C GLU A 120 -2.42 10.68 2.14
N LYS A 121 -3.13 9.56 1.95
CA LYS A 121 -3.95 8.97 3.01
C LYS A 121 -3.14 8.45 4.20
N ILE A 122 -1.92 7.97 3.97
CA ILE A 122 -1.00 7.59 5.04
C ILE A 122 -0.56 8.84 5.83
N LYS A 123 -0.21 9.95 5.16
CA LYS A 123 0.11 11.20 5.87
C LYS A 123 -1.07 11.67 6.73
N GLN A 124 -2.29 11.60 6.19
CA GLN A 124 -3.51 11.93 6.93
C GLN A 124 -3.73 11.01 8.14
N PHE A 125 -3.49 9.70 7.98
CA PHE A 125 -3.57 8.74 9.08
C PHE A 125 -2.55 9.09 10.18
N ILE A 126 -1.27 9.22 9.83
CA ILE A 126 -0.18 9.48 10.79
C ILE A 126 -0.38 10.80 11.54
N ALA A 127 -0.85 11.86 10.86
CA ALA A 127 -1.11 13.16 11.48
C ALA A 127 -2.18 13.13 12.58
N ASN A 128 -3.09 12.14 12.54
CA ASN A 128 -4.19 11.99 13.50
C ASN A 128 -3.91 10.96 14.60
N LEU A 129 -2.70 10.39 14.64
CA LEU A 129 -2.34 9.38 15.65
C LEU A 129 -1.95 10.00 17.00
N ASP A 130 -2.30 9.28 18.07
CA ASP A 130 -1.80 9.53 19.41
C ASP A 130 -0.26 9.40 19.43
N GLN A 131 0.42 10.47 19.83
CA GLN A 131 1.88 10.52 19.83
C GLN A 131 2.54 9.55 20.83
N THR A 132 1.81 9.02 21.82
CA THR A 132 2.34 8.06 22.80
C THR A 132 2.69 6.70 22.17
N ILE A 133 2.16 6.40 20.99
CA ILE A 133 2.49 5.17 20.25
C ILE A 133 3.80 5.30 19.47
N PHE A 134 4.43 6.48 19.48
CA PHE A 134 5.77 6.68 18.93
C PHE A 134 6.82 6.74 20.06
N PRO A 135 8.09 6.41 19.78
CA PRO A 135 8.51 5.69 18.58
C PRO A 135 7.91 4.28 18.54
N THR A 136 7.85 3.68 17.35
CA THR A 136 7.43 2.28 17.14
C THR A 136 8.39 1.31 17.82
N ALA A 137 8.11 -0.01 17.74
CA ALA A 137 8.97 -1.00 18.37
C ALA A 137 10.37 -1.08 17.73
N ARG A 138 10.50 -0.69 16.46
CA ARG A 138 11.79 -0.54 15.75
C ARG A 138 12.33 0.89 15.74
N GLY A 139 11.80 1.78 16.57
CA GLY A 139 12.34 3.12 16.73
C GLY A 139 11.91 4.12 15.66
N LYS A 140 10.87 3.84 14.87
CA LYS A 140 10.35 4.76 13.86
C LYS A 140 9.46 5.82 14.47
N ASP A 141 9.51 7.03 13.94
CA ASP A 141 8.60 8.12 14.32
C ASP A 141 7.66 8.52 13.17
N GLY A 142 6.76 9.46 13.41
CA GLY A 142 5.84 9.95 12.37
C GLY A 142 6.58 10.55 11.16
N ASN A 143 7.73 11.20 11.35
CA ASN A 143 8.50 11.80 10.26
C ASN A 143 9.11 10.75 9.35
N ASP A 144 9.50 9.59 9.89
CA ASP A 144 9.94 8.46 9.06
C ASP A 144 8.87 8.06 8.04
N PHE A 145 7.59 8.01 8.46
CA PHE A 145 6.47 7.72 7.55
C PHE A 145 6.30 8.82 6.49
N ILE A 146 6.38 10.09 6.89
CA ILE A 146 6.27 11.21 5.94
C ILE A 146 7.38 11.15 4.90
N LYS A 147 8.62 10.84 5.32
CA LYS A 147 9.79 10.76 4.44
C LYS A 147 9.66 9.67 3.38
N ILE A 148 9.19 8.48 3.75
CA ILE A 148 8.98 7.40 2.77
C ILE A 148 7.74 7.61 1.89
N SER A 149 6.82 8.49 2.33
CA SER A 149 5.60 8.84 1.60
C SER A 149 5.75 10.12 0.76
N SER A 150 6.97 10.64 0.64
CA SER A 150 7.29 11.86 -0.12
C SER A 150 7.65 11.56 -1.58
#